data_AF-X1CG97-F1
#
_entry.id   AF-X1CG97-F1
#
_cell.length_a   1.000
_cell.length_b   1.000
_cell.length_c   1.000
_cell.angle_alpha   90.00
_cell.angle_beta   90.00
_cell.angle_gamma   90.00
#
_symmetry.space_group_name_H-M   'P 1'
#
loop_
_entity.id
_entity.type
_entity.pdbx_description
1 polymer ?
#
loop_
_entity_poly.entity_id
_entity_poly.type
_entity_poly.pdbx_seq_one_letter_code
_entity_poly.pdbx_strand_id
1 'polypeptide(L)'
;INGFGRIGRNVLRASFQQANYGKTFEVVAINDLGNTDILAHLLKYDSIYGRFQGDIQKQQDGLIINGHFIKFLSQVNPEKLPWNDLNIDVALESTGLFTSREGASKHITAGAKKVVISAPAKNPDITVVLGVNHGLYNPDQHHIISNASCTTNSLAPPVKVLNDTFGIEEGLMTTIHSYTGNQKLLDFPHKDLRRARAAATSIIPTTTGAAKAVTTVIPELAGKLDGMSVRVPTPDGSLTDLTCVLQKEASIEDVNEALRKACETYLAGIMEYTTEPIVSVDIIGNPHSAIIDGLSTN
;
A
#
# COMPACT_ATOMS: atom_id res chain seq x y z
N ILE A 1 -13.25 7.02 -4.27
CA ILE A 1 -12.67 5.70 -3.94
C ILE A 1 -13.46 4.62 -4.66
N ASN A 2 -12.82 3.81 -5.50
CA ASN A 2 -13.43 2.64 -6.15
C ASN A 2 -12.95 1.35 -5.47
N GLY A 3 -13.86 0.59 -4.89
CA GLY A 3 -13.55 -0.55 -4.02
C GLY A 3 -13.35 -0.12 -2.57
N PHE A 4 -14.38 -0.26 -1.76
CA PHE A 4 -14.45 -0.02 -0.33
C PHE A 4 -14.22 -1.29 0.51
N GLY A 5 -13.31 -2.14 0.02
CA GLY A 5 -12.72 -3.25 0.75
C GLY A 5 -11.73 -2.78 1.83
N ARG A 6 -10.81 -3.66 2.23
CA ARG A 6 -9.79 -3.37 3.27
C ARG A 6 -9.03 -2.07 2.98
N ILE A 7 -8.48 -1.92 1.77
CA ILE A 7 -7.67 -0.76 1.40
C ILE A 7 -8.52 0.52 1.31
N GLY A 8 -9.66 0.49 0.61
CA GLY A 8 -10.52 1.67 0.49
C GLY A 8 -11.01 2.21 1.84
N ARG A 9 -11.38 1.31 2.78
CA ARG A 9 -11.74 1.71 4.14
C ARG A 9 -10.57 2.30 4.92
N ASN A 10 -9.38 1.70 4.81
CA ASN A 10 -8.20 2.21 5.49
C ASN A 10 -7.75 3.56 4.94
N VAL A 11 -7.85 3.79 3.63
CA VAL A 11 -7.60 5.11 3.04
C VAL A 11 -8.58 6.14 3.58
N LEU A 12 -9.87 5.81 3.69
CA LEU A 12 -10.84 6.73 4.30
C LEU A 12 -10.50 7.03 5.76
N ARG A 13 -10.14 6.00 6.55
CA ARG A 13 -9.70 6.16 7.95
C ARG A 13 -8.50 7.09 8.05
N ALA A 14 -7.47 6.84 7.25
CA ALA A 14 -6.25 7.65 7.22
C ALA A 14 -6.53 9.08 6.75
N SER A 15 -7.44 9.26 5.78
CA SER A 15 -7.83 10.59 5.27
C SER A 15 -8.36 11.50 6.37
N PHE A 16 -9.24 10.99 7.24
CA PHE A 16 -9.80 11.78 8.35
C PHE A 16 -8.79 12.11 9.46
N GLN A 17 -7.64 11.44 9.50
CA GLN A 17 -6.56 11.77 10.43
C GLN A 17 -5.62 12.85 9.90
N GLN A 18 -5.76 13.25 8.63
CA GLN A 18 -4.92 14.26 8.02
C GLN A 18 -5.42 15.68 8.34
N ALA A 19 -4.52 16.55 8.80
CA ALA A 19 -4.84 17.93 9.19
C ALA A 19 -5.37 18.82 8.04
N ASN A 20 -5.17 18.39 6.80
CA ASN A 20 -5.59 19.06 5.56
C ASN A 20 -6.86 18.46 4.93
N TYR A 21 -7.47 17.43 5.54
CA TYR A 21 -8.78 16.94 5.11
C TYR A 21 -9.84 18.04 5.21
N GLY A 22 -10.68 18.16 4.18
CA GLY A 22 -11.68 19.22 4.03
C GLY A 22 -11.10 20.61 3.71
N LYS A 23 -9.77 20.72 3.57
CA LYS A 23 -9.08 21.96 3.18
C LYS A 23 -8.44 21.86 1.80
N THR A 24 -7.58 20.86 1.60
CA THR A 24 -6.86 20.65 0.33
C THR A 24 -7.31 19.40 -0.40
N PHE A 25 -7.97 18.47 0.30
CA PHE A 25 -8.54 17.28 -0.31
C PHE A 25 -9.70 16.77 0.56
N GLU A 26 -10.62 16.04 -0.05
CA GLU A 26 -11.70 15.34 0.64
C GLU A 26 -12.12 14.10 -0.14
N VAL A 27 -12.88 13.20 0.51
CA VAL A 27 -13.45 12.03 -0.16
C VAL A 27 -14.89 12.33 -0.51
N VAL A 28 -15.15 12.60 -1.79
CA VAL A 28 -16.48 12.98 -2.29
C VAL A 28 -17.40 11.76 -2.48
N ALA A 29 -16.85 10.65 -2.96
CA ALA A 29 -17.65 9.48 -3.30
C ALA A 29 -16.91 8.14 -3.14
N ILE A 30 -17.69 7.11 -2.86
CA ILE A 30 -17.26 5.72 -2.67
C ILE A 30 -18.12 4.82 -3.53
N ASN A 31 -17.49 3.97 -4.34
CA ASN A 31 -18.13 2.93 -5.11
C ASN A 31 -17.77 1.54 -4.57
N ASP A 32 -18.77 0.74 -4.20
CA ASP A 32 -18.59 -0.69 -3.86
C ASP A 32 -19.90 -1.46 -4.10
N LEU A 33 -19.79 -2.79 -4.29
CA LEU A 33 -20.92 -3.67 -4.48
C LEU A 33 -21.50 -4.03 -3.10
N GLY A 34 -22.35 -3.16 -2.57
CA GLY A 34 -23.01 -3.36 -1.29
C GLY A 34 -24.09 -2.33 -1.04
N ASN A 35 -24.75 -2.43 0.13
CA ASN A 35 -25.65 -1.38 0.61
C ASN A 35 -24.96 -0.51 1.67
N THR A 36 -25.49 0.69 1.87
CA THR A 36 -24.96 1.68 2.81
C THR A 36 -24.84 1.15 4.23
N ASP A 37 -25.77 0.31 4.68
CA ASP A 37 -25.76 -0.27 6.02
C ASP A 37 -24.55 -1.17 6.28
N ILE A 38 -24.25 -2.07 5.34
CA ILE A 38 -23.12 -3.00 5.43
C ILE A 38 -21.81 -2.22 5.42
N LEU A 39 -21.66 -1.28 4.49
CA LEU A 39 -20.44 -0.51 4.35
C LEU A 39 -20.19 0.41 5.56
N ALA A 40 -21.24 1.03 6.10
CA ALA A 40 -21.15 1.81 7.34
C ALA A 40 -20.73 0.93 8.53
N HIS A 41 -21.29 -0.27 8.64
CA HIS A 41 -20.93 -1.22 9.69
C HIS A 41 -19.46 -1.63 9.60
N LEU A 42 -18.99 -2.01 8.40
CA LEU A 42 -17.60 -2.41 8.14
C LEU A 42 -16.60 -1.25 8.30
N LEU A 43 -17.03 -0.01 8.11
CA LEU A 43 -16.23 1.15 8.47
C LEU A 43 -16.16 1.32 9.99
N LYS A 44 -17.29 1.23 10.68
CA LYS A 44 -17.40 1.45 12.13
C LYS A 44 -16.61 0.43 12.94
N TYR A 45 -16.62 -0.83 12.55
CA TYR A 45 -15.99 -1.94 13.27
C TYR A 45 -14.97 -2.64 12.37
N ASP A 46 -13.69 -2.59 12.76
CA ASP A 46 -12.60 -3.32 12.10
C ASP A 46 -11.89 -4.22 13.12
N SER A 47 -11.66 -5.49 12.77
CA SER A 47 -11.06 -6.45 13.69
C SER A 47 -9.59 -6.17 14.03
N ILE A 48 -8.91 -5.33 13.23
CA ILE A 48 -7.48 -5.02 13.37
C ILE A 48 -7.28 -3.61 13.92
N TYR A 49 -7.95 -2.61 13.34
CA TYR A 49 -7.83 -1.22 13.76
C TYR A 49 -8.90 -0.79 14.76
N GLY A 50 -9.70 -1.73 15.24
CA GLY A 50 -10.78 -1.47 16.17
C GLY A 50 -11.86 -0.55 15.63
N ARG A 51 -12.55 0.11 16.56
CA ARG A 51 -13.67 0.99 16.24
C ARG A 51 -13.19 2.29 15.58
N PHE A 52 -13.89 2.73 14.55
CA PHE A 52 -13.67 4.03 13.94
C PHE A 52 -13.86 5.16 14.97
N GLN A 53 -12.89 6.06 15.04
CA GLN A 53 -12.90 7.23 15.92
C GLN A 53 -13.54 8.40 15.17
N GLY A 54 -14.86 8.51 15.26
CA GLY A 54 -15.63 9.54 14.60
C GLY A 54 -17.11 9.22 14.50
N ASP A 55 -17.89 10.21 14.11
CA ASP A 55 -19.33 10.08 13.93
C ASP A 55 -19.64 9.54 12.54
N ILE A 56 -20.52 8.55 12.48
CA ILE A 56 -21.02 7.97 11.23
C ILE A 56 -22.54 8.01 11.28
N GLN A 57 -23.13 8.82 10.40
CA GLN A 57 -24.57 8.91 10.22
C GLN A 57 -24.95 8.42 8.83
N LYS A 58 -25.95 7.54 8.78
CA LYS A 58 -26.44 6.98 7.53
C LYS A 58 -27.41 7.95 6.86
N GLN A 59 -27.27 8.10 5.56
CA GLN A 59 -28.20 8.82 4.69
C GLN A 59 -28.68 7.90 3.57
N GLN A 60 -29.70 8.31 2.84
CA GLN A 60 -30.32 7.48 1.80
C GLN A 60 -29.33 7.07 0.69
N ASP A 61 -28.45 7.98 0.27
CA ASP A 61 -27.51 7.79 -0.84
C ASP A 61 -26.03 7.93 -0.43
N GLY A 62 -25.72 7.80 0.86
CA GLY A 62 -24.36 7.98 1.35
C GLY A 62 -24.22 7.95 2.86
N LEU A 63 -23.07 8.41 3.34
CA LEU A 63 -22.78 8.58 4.76
C LEU A 63 -22.36 10.01 5.05
N ILE A 64 -22.78 10.52 6.21
CA ILE A 64 -22.15 11.69 6.81
C ILE A 64 -21.13 11.18 7.82
N ILE A 65 -19.85 11.50 7.60
CA ILE A 65 -18.74 11.10 8.47
C ILE A 65 -18.05 12.35 8.97
N ASN A 66 -18.03 12.54 10.30
CA ASN A 66 -17.50 13.76 10.93
C ASN A 66 -18.05 15.05 10.31
N GLY A 67 -19.32 15.07 9.91
CA GLY A 67 -19.97 16.22 9.26
C GLY A 67 -19.79 16.31 7.74
N HIS A 68 -18.96 15.47 7.13
CA HIS A 68 -18.74 15.45 5.68
C HIS A 68 -19.62 14.40 4.99
N PHE A 69 -20.41 14.82 4.01
CA PHE A 69 -21.22 13.90 3.23
C PHE A 69 -20.38 13.20 2.16
N ILE A 70 -20.49 11.87 2.09
CA ILE A 70 -19.82 11.03 1.12
C ILE A 70 -20.86 10.21 0.37
N LYS A 71 -20.94 10.42 -0.95
CA LYS A 71 -21.91 9.74 -1.81
C LYS A 71 -21.52 8.28 -2.00
N PHE A 72 -22.50 7.38 -1.89
CA PHE A 72 -22.33 5.96 -2.15
C PHE A 72 -22.86 5.59 -3.52
N LEU A 73 -22.08 4.80 -4.24
CA LEU A 73 -22.36 4.31 -5.58
C LEU A 73 -22.21 2.78 -5.57
N SER A 74 -22.97 2.12 -6.44
CA SER A 74 -22.89 0.69 -6.66
C SER A 74 -22.91 0.41 -8.16
N GLN A 75 -21.73 0.52 -8.76
CA GLN A 75 -21.52 0.40 -10.19
C GLN A 75 -20.38 -0.58 -10.47
N VAL A 76 -20.66 -1.59 -11.30
CA VAL A 76 -19.72 -2.65 -11.66
C VAL A 76 -18.74 -2.19 -12.74
N ASN A 77 -19.17 -1.36 -13.71
CA ASN A 77 -18.30 -0.84 -14.76
C ASN A 77 -17.77 0.55 -14.39
N PRO A 78 -16.45 0.72 -14.16
CA PRO A 78 -15.88 2.02 -13.81
C PRO A 78 -16.14 3.15 -14.81
N GLU A 79 -16.34 2.84 -16.10
CA GLU A 79 -16.65 3.83 -17.15
C GLU A 79 -18.02 4.49 -16.96
N LYS A 80 -18.94 3.84 -16.24
CA LYS A 80 -20.30 4.33 -15.98
C LYS A 80 -20.42 5.08 -14.65
N LEU A 81 -19.31 5.30 -13.96
CA LEU A 81 -19.31 6.08 -12.73
C LEU A 81 -19.53 7.57 -13.06
N PRO A 82 -20.29 8.32 -12.25
CA PRO A 82 -20.56 9.73 -12.49
C PRO A 82 -19.40 10.61 -12.01
N TRP A 83 -18.16 10.28 -12.36
CA TRP A 83 -16.98 11.03 -11.89
C TRP A 83 -16.95 12.46 -12.41
N ASN A 84 -17.36 12.68 -13.67
CA ASN A 84 -17.51 14.00 -14.23
C ASN A 84 -18.52 14.84 -13.44
N ASP A 85 -19.72 14.30 -13.20
CA ASP A 85 -20.81 15.02 -12.52
C ASP A 85 -20.46 15.35 -11.06
N LEU A 86 -19.62 14.51 -10.44
CA LEU A 86 -19.12 14.69 -9.08
C LEU A 86 -17.81 15.49 -9.02
N ASN A 87 -17.30 15.99 -10.14
CA ASN A 87 -16.04 16.74 -10.25
C ASN A 87 -14.84 16.03 -9.60
N ILE A 88 -14.69 14.71 -9.82
CA ILE A 88 -13.61 13.94 -9.18
C ILE A 88 -12.25 14.26 -9.80
N ASP A 89 -11.33 14.79 -9.00
CA ASP A 89 -9.94 15.02 -9.44
C ASP A 89 -9.14 13.72 -9.51
N VAL A 90 -9.22 12.88 -8.48
CA VAL A 90 -8.45 11.64 -8.36
C VAL A 90 -9.36 10.46 -8.02
N ALA A 91 -9.40 9.48 -8.90
CA ALA A 91 -9.99 8.17 -8.60
C ALA A 91 -8.93 7.26 -7.96
N LEU A 92 -9.14 6.88 -6.70
CA LEU A 92 -8.41 5.76 -6.09
C LEU A 92 -9.02 4.44 -6.57
N GLU A 93 -8.27 3.66 -7.32
CA GLU A 93 -8.62 2.30 -7.74
C GLU A 93 -8.06 1.28 -6.72
N SER A 94 -8.95 0.77 -5.86
CA SER A 94 -8.64 -0.17 -4.78
C SER A 94 -9.51 -1.43 -4.78
N THR A 95 -10.12 -1.77 -5.93
CA THR A 95 -10.83 -3.06 -6.12
C THR A 95 -9.86 -4.22 -6.33
N GLY A 96 -8.67 -3.94 -6.87
CA GLY A 96 -7.70 -4.94 -7.30
C GLY A 96 -8.03 -5.61 -8.65
N LEU A 97 -9.16 -5.25 -9.28
CA LEU A 97 -9.59 -5.79 -10.57
C LEU A 97 -9.04 -4.97 -11.74
N PHE A 98 -9.00 -3.65 -11.61
CA PHE A 98 -8.65 -2.72 -12.69
C PHE A 98 -7.20 -2.23 -12.59
N THR A 99 -6.27 -3.17 -12.44
CA THR A 99 -4.82 -2.89 -12.24
C THR A 99 -4.04 -2.70 -13.54
N SER A 100 -4.66 -2.88 -14.71
CA SER A 100 -4.03 -2.51 -16.00
C SER A 100 -4.33 -1.06 -16.34
N ARG A 101 -3.49 -0.44 -17.18
CA ARG A 101 -3.79 0.86 -17.79
C ARG A 101 -5.19 0.90 -18.38
N GLU A 102 -5.53 -0.07 -19.23
CA GLU A 102 -6.85 -0.14 -19.87
C GLU A 102 -7.99 -0.17 -18.84
N GLY A 103 -7.85 -0.98 -17.78
CA GLY A 103 -8.84 -1.06 -16.71
C GLY A 103 -8.98 0.25 -15.93
N ALA A 104 -7.86 0.89 -15.59
CA ALA A 104 -7.84 2.14 -14.83
C ALA A 104 -8.28 3.35 -15.65
N SER A 105 -7.97 3.39 -16.96
CA SER A 105 -8.38 4.45 -17.90
C SER A 105 -9.90 4.63 -17.94
N LYS A 106 -10.66 3.60 -17.59
CA LYS A 106 -12.11 3.65 -17.46
C LYS A 106 -12.60 4.75 -16.52
N HIS A 107 -11.85 5.03 -15.45
CA HIS A 107 -12.16 6.15 -14.55
C HIS A 107 -11.92 7.50 -15.21
N ILE A 108 -10.93 7.62 -16.10
CA ILE A 108 -10.68 8.84 -16.87
C ILE A 108 -11.83 9.06 -17.86
N THR A 109 -12.27 8.00 -18.56
CA THR A 109 -13.45 8.05 -19.44
C THR A 109 -14.70 8.50 -18.68
N ALA A 110 -14.87 8.05 -17.43
CA ALA A 110 -15.96 8.46 -16.54
C ALA A 110 -15.86 9.92 -16.05
N GLY A 111 -14.72 10.58 -16.26
CA GLY A 111 -14.50 12.01 -15.94
C GLY A 111 -13.52 12.30 -14.82
N ALA A 112 -12.85 11.30 -14.23
CA ALA A 112 -11.79 11.57 -13.26
C ALA A 112 -10.54 12.13 -13.96
N LYS A 113 -9.88 13.16 -13.39
CA LYS A 113 -8.69 13.75 -14.03
C LYS A 113 -7.45 12.84 -13.92
N LYS A 114 -7.33 12.10 -12.83
CA LYS A 114 -6.22 11.21 -12.50
C LYS A 114 -6.73 9.92 -11.85
N VAL A 115 -5.90 8.88 -11.91
CA VAL A 115 -6.16 7.58 -11.27
C VAL A 115 -4.92 7.16 -10.48
N VAL A 116 -5.12 6.77 -9.22
CA VAL A 116 -4.10 6.13 -8.40
C VAL A 116 -4.53 4.69 -8.14
N ILE A 117 -3.73 3.73 -8.60
CA ILE A 117 -3.94 2.30 -8.38
C ILE A 117 -3.25 1.91 -7.07
N SER A 118 -3.99 1.34 -6.12
CA SER A 118 -3.48 0.96 -4.81
C SER A 118 -2.75 -0.40 -4.79
N ALA A 119 -2.15 -0.78 -5.92
CA ALA A 119 -1.50 -2.08 -6.16
C ALA A 119 -0.50 -1.96 -7.32
N PRO A 120 0.40 -2.95 -7.50
CA PRO A 120 1.22 -3.04 -8.70
C PRO A 120 0.35 -3.07 -9.96
N ALA A 121 0.67 -2.18 -10.90
CA ALA A 121 -0.11 -2.02 -12.12
C ALA A 121 0.60 -2.60 -13.35
N LYS A 122 -0.18 -2.92 -14.38
CA LYS A 122 0.34 -3.29 -15.70
C LYS A 122 0.34 -2.07 -16.62
N ASN A 123 1.53 -1.65 -17.02
CA ASN A 123 1.78 -0.49 -17.89
C ASN A 123 1.16 0.85 -17.40
N PRO A 124 1.27 1.21 -16.11
CA PRO A 124 0.87 2.56 -15.66
C PRO A 124 1.70 3.63 -16.38
N ASP A 125 1.35 4.91 -16.24
CA ASP A 125 2.23 5.99 -16.69
C ASP A 125 3.52 6.01 -15.86
N ILE A 126 3.36 5.79 -14.55
CA ILE A 126 4.47 5.72 -13.61
C ILE A 126 4.08 4.86 -12.40
N THR A 127 5.07 4.16 -11.84
CA THR A 127 4.98 3.59 -10.49
C THR A 127 5.75 4.51 -9.56
N VAL A 128 5.09 4.97 -8.49
CA VAL A 128 5.66 5.91 -7.52
C VAL A 128 5.75 5.25 -6.15
N VAL A 129 6.91 5.41 -5.51
CA VAL A 129 7.13 5.18 -4.09
C VAL A 129 7.60 6.49 -3.46
N LEU A 130 6.87 6.93 -2.44
CA LEU A 130 7.17 8.15 -1.69
C LEU A 130 8.54 8.01 -0.99
N GLY A 131 9.31 9.10 -0.95
CA GLY A 131 10.70 9.09 -0.49
C GLY A 131 11.72 8.50 -1.47
N VAL A 132 11.29 7.79 -2.53
CA VAL A 132 12.21 7.11 -3.48
C VAL A 132 12.26 7.82 -4.82
N ASN A 133 11.16 7.82 -5.57
CA ASN A 133 11.11 8.34 -6.95
C ASN A 133 9.92 9.29 -7.21
N HIS A 134 9.19 9.69 -6.16
CA HIS A 134 8.03 10.58 -6.28
C HIS A 134 8.33 11.93 -6.96
N GLY A 135 9.56 12.43 -6.91
CA GLY A 135 10.00 13.61 -7.65
C GLY A 135 9.99 13.46 -9.18
N LEU A 136 9.88 12.22 -9.70
CA LEU A 136 9.74 11.94 -11.13
C LEU A 136 8.30 12.08 -11.63
N TYR A 137 7.33 12.33 -10.74
CA TYR A 137 5.94 12.53 -11.15
C TYR A 137 5.79 13.80 -12.01
N ASN A 138 5.36 13.62 -13.26
CA ASN A 138 5.00 14.69 -14.16
C ASN A 138 3.46 14.81 -14.25
N PRO A 139 2.84 15.90 -13.74
CA PRO A 139 1.40 16.07 -13.77
C PRO A 139 0.81 16.22 -15.18
N ASP A 140 1.60 16.56 -16.20
CA ASP A 140 1.10 16.70 -17.58
C ASP A 140 1.15 15.38 -18.36
N GLN A 141 1.95 14.41 -17.90
CA GLN A 141 2.14 13.13 -18.59
C GLN A 141 1.59 11.94 -17.81
N HIS A 142 1.60 11.99 -16.48
CA HIS A 142 1.25 10.86 -15.64
C HIS A 142 -0.18 11.00 -15.12
N HIS A 143 -1.11 10.28 -15.73
CA HIS A 143 -2.52 10.28 -15.36
C HIS A 143 -2.97 9.02 -14.62
N ILE A 144 -2.30 7.90 -14.85
CA ILE A 144 -2.54 6.61 -14.22
C ILE A 144 -1.27 6.21 -13.47
N ILE A 145 -1.32 6.37 -12.16
CA ILE A 145 -0.18 6.16 -11.26
C ILE A 145 -0.41 4.87 -10.48
N SER A 146 0.62 4.03 -10.36
CA SER A 146 0.63 2.93 -9.40
C SER A 146 1.36 3.36 -8.14
N ASN A 147 0.74 3.17 -6.97
CA ASN A 147 1.40 3.34 -5.68
C ASN A 147 2.17 2.07 -5.25
N ALA A 148 2.58 1.24 -6.22
CA ALA A 148 3.27 -0.03 -6.03
C ALA A 148 2.51 -1.00 -5.08
N SER A 149 3.25 -1.85 -4.36
CA SER A 149 2.73 -2.75 -3.31
C SER A 149 3.18 -2.31 -1.92
N CYS A 150 2.54 -2.82 -0.86
CA CYS A 150 3.00 -2.62 0.52
C CYS A 150 4.45 -3.08 0.71
N THR A 151 4.83 -4.25 0.21
CA THR A 151 6.22 -4.74 0.30
C THR A 151 7.19 -3.86 -0.47
N THR A 152 6.82 -3.32 -1.64
CA THR A 152 7.68 -2.38 -2.39
C THR A 152 7.88 -1.08 -1.60
N ASN A 153 6.82 -0.54 -0.97
CA ASN A 153 6.93 0.66 -0.14
C ASN A 153 7.74 0.42 1.15
N SER A 154 7.72 -0.80 1.71
CA SER A 154 8.56 -1.18 2.86
C SER A 154 10.02 -1.41 2.48
N LEU A 155 10.29 -1.93 1.27
CA LEU A 155 11.65 -2.32 0.86
C LEU A 155 12.41 -1.19 0.14
N ALA A 156 11.75 -0.42 -0.73
CA ALA A 156 12.45 0.53 -1.60
C ALA A 156 13.13 1.69 -0.84
N PRO A 157 12.52 2.31 0.19
CA PRO A 157 13.19 3.36 0.96
C PRO A 157 14.51 2.91 1.61
N PRO A 158 14.57 1.83 2.43
CA PRO A 158 15.85 1.41 3.01
C PRO A 158 16.85 0.94 1.95
N VAL A 159 16.39 0.22 0.90
CA VAL A 159 17.26 -0.18 -0.21
C VAL A 159 17.89 1.01 -0.91
N LYS A 160 17.15 2.11 -1.10
CA LYS A 160 17.70 3.34 -1.67
C LYS A 160 18.81 3.91 -0.79
N VAL A 161 18.60 3.96 0.53
CA VAL A 161 19.62 4.45 1.48
C VAL A 161 20.89 3.60 1.39
N LEU A 162 20.75 2.27 1.42
CA LEU A 162 21.87 1.34 1.34
C LEU A 162 22.61 1.46 0.00
N ASN A 163 21.88 1.53 -1.11
CA ASN A 163 22.48 1.64 -2.44
C ASN A 163 23.19 2.99 -2.65
N ASP A 164 22.59 4.09 -2.25
CA ASP A 164 23.19 5.42 -2.40
C ASP A 164 24.46 5.57 -1.53
N THR A 165 24.48 4.93 -0.35
CA THR A 165 25.58 5.05 0.61
C THR A 165 26.71 4.06 0.31
N PHE A 166 26.39 2.77 0.18
CA PHE A 166 27.34 1.67 0.12
C PHE A 166 27.39 1.01 -1.26
N GLY A 167 26.35 1.17 -2.09
CA GLY A 167 26.18 0.43 -3.34
C GLY A 167 25.76 -1.01 -3.07
N ILE A 168 24.74 -1.49 -3.78
CA ILE A 168 24.33 -2.90 -3.73
C ILE A 168 24.82 -3.60 -4.99
N GLU A 169 25.53 -4.73 -4.80
CA GLU A 169 25.94 -5.62 -5.89
C GLU A 169 24.83 -6.62 -6.23
N GLU A 170 24.35 -7.35 -5.23
CA GLU A 170 23.23 -8.28 -5.33
C GLU A 170 22.50 -8.38 -3.99
N GLY A 171 21.23 -8.78 -4.01
CA GLY A 171 20.44 -8.93 -2.81
C GLY A 171 19.24 -9.86 -2.98
N LEU A 172 18.91 -10.54 -1.90
CA LEU A 172 17.77 -11.42 -1.80
C LEU A 172 16.89 -10.95 -0.64
N MET A 173 15.60 -10.76 -0.90
CA MET A 173 14.63 -10.46 0.14
C MET A 173 13.69 -11.63 0.40
N THR A 174 13.31 -11.79 1.67
CA THR A 174 12.17 -12.62 2.08
C THR A 174 11.19 -11.76 2.86
N THR A 175 9.91 -11.75 2.46
CA THR A 175 8.86 -11.09 3.26
C THR A 175 8.04 -12.12 4.02
N ILE A 176 8.11 -12.07 5.35
CA ILE A 176 7.23 -12.79 6.26
C ILE A 176 5.97 -11.95 6.38
N HIS A 177 4.94 -12.35 5.65
CA HIS A 177 3.82 -11.48 5.35
C HIS A 177 2.53 -12.03 5.92
N SER A 178 1.78 -11.19 6.62
CA SER A 178 0.42 -11.47 7.07
C SER A 178 -0.46 -11.98 5.92
N TYR A 179 -1.44 -12.83 6.22
CA TYR A 179 -2.37 -13.26 5.19
C TYR A 179 -3.23 -12.08 4.70
N THR A 180 -3.79 -12.21 3.50
CA THR A 180 -4.64 -11.19 2.88
C THR A 180 -5.94 -11.81 2.39
N GLY A 181 -6.87 -10.99 1.89
CA GLY A 181 -8.11 -11.48 1.27
C GLY A 181 -7.92 -12.32 0.00
N ASN A 182 -6.70 -12.41 -0.53
CA ASN A 182 -6.39 -13.29 -1.66
C ASN A 182 -6.25 -14.77 -1.23
N GLN A 183 -5.82 -15.04 0.01
CA GLN A 183 -5.74 -16.39 0.55
C GLN A 183 -7.12 -16.91 0.97
N LYS A 184 -7.20 -18.21 1.24
CA LYS A 184 -8.44 -18.90 1.60
C LYS A 184 -8.50 -19.16 3.10
N LEU A 185 -9.67 -18.96 3.69
CA LEU A 185 -9.89 -19.28 5.11
C LEU A 185 -9.73 -20.79 5.37
N LEU A 186 -10.30 -21.61 4.48
CA LEU A 186 -10.17 -23.06 4.44
C LEU A 186 -9.62 -23.48 3.08
N ASP A 187 -9.19 -24.73 2.95
CA ASP A 187 -8.70 -25.27 1.69
C ASP A 187 -9.75 -25.07 0.56
N PHE A 188 -9.41 -24.34 -0.51
CA PHE A 188 -10.34 -23.95 -1.58
C PHE A 188 -9.62 -23.64 -2.90
N PRO A 189 -10.25 -23.84 -4.09
CA PRO A 189 -9.61 -23.57 -5.37
C PRO A 189 -8.94 -22.20 -5.50
N HIS A 190 -7.68 -22.22 -5.95
CA HIS A 190 -6.86 -21.05 -6.24
C HIS A 190 -5.80 -21.40 -7.30
N LYS A 191 -5.43 -20.43 -8.15
CA LYS A 191 -4.46 -20.62 -9.25
C LYS A 191 -3.03 -20.98 -8.77
N ASP A 192 -2.66 -20.48 -7.59
CA ASP A 192 -1.48 -20.88 -6.85
C ASP A 192 -1.93 -21.91 -5.81
N LEU A 193 -1.54 -23.19 -6.00
CA LEU A 193 -1.94 -24.32 -5.16
C LEU A 193 -1.47 -24.17 -3.70
N ARG A 194 -0.41 -23.42 -3.43
CA ARG A 194 0.03 -23.16 -2.06
C ARG A 194 -0.94 -22.22 -1.35
N ARG A 195 -1.40 -21.18 -2.06
CA ARG A 195 -2.43 -20.24 -1.56
C ARG A 195 -3.85 -20.81 -1.55
N ALA A 196 -4.04 -22.01 -2.10
CA ALA A 196 -5.29 -22.76 -1.96
C ALA A 196 -5.47 -23.34 -0.55
N ARG A 197 -4.40 -23.41 0.26
CA ARG A 197 -4.43 -23.95 1.62
C ARG A 197 -4.92 -22.93 2.65
N ALA A 198 -5.49 -23.42 3.75
CA ALA A 198 -6.04 -22.62 4.84
C ALA A 198 -5.01 -21.62 5.43
N ALA A 199 -5.32 -20.34 5.34
CA ALA A 199 -4.38 -19.25 5.62
C ALA A 199 -3.99 -19.12 7.10
N ALA A 200 -4.94 -19.30 8.01
CA ALA A 200 -4.74 -19.08 9.44
C ALA A 200 -4.07 -20.25 10.17
N THR A 201 -3.70 -21.32 9.45
CA THR A 201 -3.08 -22.53 10.02
C THR A 201 -1.87 -23.00 9.21
N SER A 202 -1.42 -22.20 8.23
CA SER A 202 -0.33 -22.57 7.32
C SER A 202 0.73 -21.48 7.23
N ILE A 203 1.97 -21.91 7.04
CA ILE A 203 3.07 -21.09 6.52
C ILE A 203 3.13 -21.35 5.01
N ILE A 204 2.82 -20.34 4.18
CA ILE A 204 2.59 -20.53 2.73
C ILE A 204 3.66 -19.79 1.92
N PRO A 205 4.67 -20.50 1.37
CA PRO A 205 5.67 -19.89 0.50
C PRO A 205 5.07 -19.54 -0.87
N THR A 206 5.39 -18.37 -1.41
CA THR A 206 4.90 -17.91 -2.72
C THR A 206 5.89 -16.93 -3.34
N THR A 207 5.84 -16.79 -4.66
CA THR A 207 6.64 -15.78 -5.35
C THR A 207 6.10 -14.38 -5.07
N THR A 208 6.99 -13.39 -5.08
CA THR A 208 6.64 -11.97 -4.96
C THR A 208 7.25 -11.20 -6.12
N GLY A 209 6.52 -10.20 -6.61
CA GLY A 209 7.06 -9.24 -7.59
C GLY A 209 7.74 -8.05 -6.92
N ALA A 210 7.78 -7.99 -5.59
CA ALA A 210 8.19 -6.77 -4.87
C ALA A 210 9.65 -6.38 -5.15
N ALA A 211 10.59 -7.33 -5.06
CA ALA A 211 12.00 -7.09 -5.38
C ALA A 211 12.19 -6.58 -6.82
N LYS A 212 11.50 -7.21 -7.78
CA LYS A 212 11.49 -6.76 -9.18
C LYS A 212 10.80 -5.42 -9.38
N ALA A 213 9.82 -5.07 -8.55
CA ALA A 213 9.16 -3.76 -8.59
C ALA A 213 10.04 -2.65 -8.00
N VAL A 214 10.95 -2.96 -7.07
CA VAL A 214 11.96 -2.00 -6.58
C VAL A 214 12.81 -1.49 -7.74
N THR A 215 13.18 -2.35 -8.69
CA THR A 215 14.00 -1.92 -9.85
C THR A 215 13.25 -0.98 -10.80
N THR A 216 11.91 -0.93 -10.72
CA THR A 216 11.12 0.07 -11.48
C THR A 216 11.24 1.46 -10.86
N VAL A 217 11.48 1.55 -9.55
CA VAL A 217 11.59 2.83 -8.82
C VAL A 217 13.03 3.20 -8.47
N ILE A 218 13.96 2.24 -8.55
CA ILE A 218 15.42 2.40 -8.39
C ILE A 218 16.10 1.67 -9.57
N PRO A 219 16.17 2.28 -10.76
CA PRO A 219 16.63 1.61 -11.98
C PRO A 219 18.05 1.05 -11.91
N GLU A 220 18.94 1.65 -11.12
CA GLU A 220 20.32 1.18 -10.93
C GLU A 220 20.42 -0.21 -10.24
N LEU A 221 19.31 -0.72 -9.71
CA LEU A 221 19.21 -2.06 -9.11
C LEU A 221 18.60 -3.11 -10.04
N ALA A 222 18.37 -2.78 -11.32
CA ALA A 222 17.88 -3.73 -12.31
C ALA A 222 18.76 -4.98 -12.38
N GLY A 223 18.15 -6.15 -12.18
CA GLY A 223 18.82 -7.45 -12.20
C GLY A 223 19.59 -7.81 -10.92
N LYS A 224 19.64 -6.92 -9.92
CA LYS A 224 20.41 -7.13 -8.68
C LYS A 224 19.58 -7.68 -7.51
N LEU A 225 18.26 -7.51 -7.55
CA LEU A 225 17.37 -7.90 -6.47
C LEU A 225 16.37 -8.97 -6.91
N ASP A 226 16.24 -10.02 -6.11
CA ASP A 226 15.14 -10.99 -6.20
C ASP A 226 14.55 -11.28 -4.82
N GLY A 227 13.48 -12.06 -4.76
CA GLY A 227 12.93 -12.46 -3.48
C GLY A 227 11.71 -13.35 -3.50
N MET A 228 11.31 -13.73 -2.30
CA MET A 228 10.11 -14.55 -2.07
C MET A 228 9.27 -14.02 -0.92
N SER A 229 8.06 -14.56 -0.79
CA SER A 229 7.17 -14.27 0.31
C SER A 229 6.78 -15.55 1.02
N VAL A 230 6.70 -15.48 2.34
CA VAL A 230 6.15 -16.52 3.20
C VAL A 230 4.92 -15.94 3.89
N ARG A 231 3.73 -16.45 3.57
CA ARG A 231 2.50 -16.00 4.23
C ARG A 231 2.32 -16.71 5.55
N VAL A 232 2.07 -15.97 6.62
CA VAL A 232 1.97 -16.52 7.99
C VAL A 232 0.61 -16.24 8.62
N PRO A 233 0.19 -16.99 9.66
CA PRO A 233 -1.08 -16.82 10.38
C PRO A 233 -1.23 -15.54 11.22
N THR A 234 -0.70 -14.40 10.78
CA THR A 234 -0.98 -13.09 11.37
C THR A 234 -1.94 -12.31 10.46
N PRO A 235 -2.92 -11.58 11.02
CA PRO A 235 -3.91 -10.86 10.22
C PRO A 235 -3.41 -9.52 9.67
N ASP A 236 -2.38 -8.94 10.29
CA ASP A 236 -1.68 -7.72 9.88
C ASP A 236 -0.30 -7.70 10.54
N GLY A 237 0.56 -6.76 10.14
CA GLY A 237 1.95 -6.67 10.60
C GLY A 237 2.87 -7.68 9.90
N SER A 238 3.63 -7.19 8.91
CA SER A 238 4.53 -7.98 8.08
C SER A 238 5.98 -7.51 8.23
N LEU A 239 6.93 -8.42 7.98
CA LEU A 239 8.37 -8.16 8.04
C LEU A 239 8.99 -8.34 6.65
N THR A 240 9.99 -7.52 6.34
CA THR A 240 10.87 -7.70 5.19
C THR A 240 12.28 -7.95 5.70
N ASP A 241 12.82 -9.11 5.38
CA ASP A 241 14.21 -9.48 5.58
C ASP A 241 14.96 -9.26 4.25
N LEU A 242 16.06 -8.52 4.28
CA LEU A 242 16.92 -8.24 3.14
C LEU A 242 18.34 -8.66 3.48
N THR A 243 18.86 -9.63 2.73
CA THR A 243 20.28 -9.96 2.71
C THR A 243 20.88 -9.38 1.43
N CYS A 244 21.99 -8.65 1.51
CA CYS A 244 22.64 -8.09 0.32
C CYS A 244 24.16 -8.03 0.45
N VAL A 245 24.83 -8.04 -0.70
CA VAL A 245 26.26 -7.79 -0.84
C VAL A 245 26.46 -6.32 -1.18
N LEU A 246 27.20 -5.62 -0.32
CA LEU A 246 27.54 -4.21 -0.50
C LEU A 246 28.84 -4.07 -1.30
N GLN A 247 28.92 -3.04 -2.14
CA GLN A 247 30.13 -2.73 -2.91
C GLN A 247 31.22 -2.10 -2.04
N LYS A 248 30.81 -1.34 -1.01
CA LYS A 248 31.69 -0.78 0.00
C LYS A 248 31.57 -1.60 1.28
N GLU A 249 32.71 -1.85 1.92
CA GLU A 249 32.75 -2.43 3.25
C GLU A 249 32.06 -1.49 4.25
N ALA A 250 31.25 -2.05 5.14
CA ALA A 250 30.49 -1.34 6.15
C ALA A 250 30.35 -2.23 7.39
N SER A 251 30.43 -1.65 8.59
CA SER A 251 30.07 -2.33 9.82
C SER A 251 28.55 -2.29 10.08
N ILE A 252 28.08 -3.06 11.05
CA ILE A 252 26.69 -3.00 11.53
C ILE A 252 26.33 -1.57 11.97
N GLU A 253 27.26 -0.89 12.66
CA GLU A 253 27.09 0.49 13.11
C GLU A 253 26.97 1.46 11.93
N ASP A 254 27.77 1.28 10.88
CA ASP A 254 27.70 2.13 9.67
C ASP A 254 26.33 1.99 8.99
N VAL A 255 25.83 0.76 8.85
CA VAL A 255 24.53 0.47 8.22
C VAL A 255 23.40 1.08 9.03
N ASN A 256 23.38 0.83 10.34
CA ASN A 256 22.36 1.36 11.25
C ASN A 256 22.39 2.89 11.29
N GLU A 257 23.56 3.52 11.31
CA GLU A 257 23.67 4.97 11.31
C GLU A 257 23.16 5.59 10.00
N ALA A 258 23.46 4.99 8.85
CA ALA A 258 22.95 5.46 7.56
C ALA A 258 21.41 5.41 7.51
N LEU A 259 20.81 4.32 7.97
CA LEU A 259 19.36 4.14 8.03
C LEU A 259 18.71 5.09 9.04
N ARG A 260 19.25 5.17 10.26
CA ARG A 260 18.77 6.09 11.31
C ARG A 260 18.79 7.53 10.85
N LYS A 261 19.90 7.98 10.27
CA LYS A 261 20.04 9.33 9.72
C LYS A 261 19.01 9.60 8.64
N ALA A 262 18.73 8.64 7.75
CA ALA A 262 17.72 8.80 6.72
C ALA A 262 16.31 8.99 7.33
N CYS A 263 15.95 8.17 8.33
CA CYS A 263 14.69 8.29 9.08
C CYS A 263 14.54 9.66 9.77
N GLU A 264 15.62 10.21 10.32
CA GLU A 264 15.61 11.49 11.02
C GLU A 264 15.67 12.72 10.11
N THR A 265 15.95 12.53 8.81
CA THR A 265 16.18 13.63 7.87
C THR A 265 15.27 13.53 6.64
N TYR A 266 15.80 13.12 5.50
CA TYR A 266 15.13 13.22 4.20
C TYR A 266 14.05 12.14 3.97
N LEU A 267 13.95 11.13 4.84
CA LEU A 267 12.87 10.15 4.86
C LEU A 267 12.00 10.22 6.13
N ALA A 268 12.07 11.33 6.87
CA ALA A 268 11.18 11.57 8.01
C ALA A 268 9.71 11.51 7.58
N GLY A 269 8.91 10.72 8.31
CA GLY A 269 7.50 10.46 7.99
C GLY A 269 7.28 9.40 6.90
N ILE A 270 8.33 8.91 6.23
CA ILE A 270 8.30 7.74 5.35
C ILE A 270 8.91 6.52 6.03
N MET A 271 10.03 6.71 6.71
CA MET A 271 10.72 5.69 7.48
C MET A 271 10.80 6.05 8.96
N GLU A 272 10.83 5.02 9.80
CA GLU A 272 11.10 5.09 11.23
C GLU A 272 12.26 4.16 11.58
N TYR A 273 13.04 4.51 12.59
CA TYR A 273 14.12 3.65 13.12
C TYR A 273 13.83 3.38 14.59
N THR A 274 13.96 2.13 15.02
CA THR A 274 13.74 1.74 16.42
C THR A 274 14.81 0.78 16.91
N THR A 275 15.10 0.88 18.21
CA THR A 275 15.92 -0.09 18.97
C THR A 275 15.11 -0.73 20.08
N GLU A 276 13.78 -0.58 20.05
CA GLU A 276 12.89 -1.29 20.97
C GLU A 276 12.64 -2.71 20.45
N PRO A 277 12.56 -3.73 21.33
CA PRO A 277 12.33 -5.11 20.95
C PRO A 277 10.86 -5.36 20.60
N ILE A 278 10.40 -4.76 19.49
CA ILE A 278 9.01 -4.81 19.02
C ILE A 278 8.68 -6.11 18.26
N VAL A 279 7.39 -6.44 18.17
CA VAL A 279 6.88 -7.54 17.36
C VAL A 279 5.76 -7.08 16.41
N SER A 280 5.25 -7.99 15.58
CA SER A 280 4.34 -7.65 14.46
C SER A 280 3.06 -6.91 14.86
N VAL A 281 2.56 -7.09 16.09
CA VAL A 281 1.35 -6.39 16.55
C VAL A 281 1.63 -4.92 16.89
N ASP A 282 2.85 -4.60 17.29
CA ASP A 282 3.23 -3.26 17.76
C ASP A 282 3.33 -2.26 16.60
N ILE A 283 3.54 -2.74 15.38
CA ILE A 283 3.58 -1.91 14.17
C ILE A 283 2.19 -1.64 13.58
N ILE A 284 1.12 -2.25 14.09
CA ILE A 284 -0.22 -2.07 13.55
C ILE A 284 -0.71 -0.64 13.79
N GLY A 285 -1.05 0.04 12.70
CA GLY A 285 -1.51 1.43 12.74
C GLY A 285 -0.37 2.46 12.68
N ASN A 286 0.88 2.00 12.66
CA ASN A 286 2.01 2.87 12.35
C ASN A 286 1.91 3.37 10.89
N PRO A 287 2.01 4.68 10.64
CA PRO A 287 1.83 5.25 9.30
C PRO A 287 3.09 5.17 8.41
N HIS A 288 4.26 4.85 8.97
CA HIS A 288 5.50 4.78 8.21
C HIS A 288 5.47 3.62 7.20
N SER A 289 6.08 3.83 6.04
CA SER A 289 6.19 2.80 5.00
C SER A 289 7.16 1.68 5.38
N ALA A 290 8.23 2.03 6.11
CA ALA A 290 9.19 1.09 6.65
C ALA A 290 9.58 1.47 8.08
N ILE A 291 9.64 0.49 8.97
CA ILE A 291 10.14 0.62 10.34
C ILE A 291 11.40 -0.24 10.39
N ILE A 292 12.54 0.39 10.60
CA ILE A 292 13.84 -0.26 10.65
C ILE A 292 14.08 -0.75 12.07
N ASP A 293 14.17 -2.07 12.22
CA ASP A 293 14.56 -2.72 13.47
C ASP A 293 16.09 -2.76 13.56
N GLY A 294 16.66 -1.80 14.28
CA GLY A 294 18.10 -1.66 14.45
C GLY A 294 18.75 -2.79 15.25
N LEU A 295 17.97 -3.56 16.03
CA LEU A 295 18.47 -4.71 16.79
C LEU A 295 18.65 -5.96 15.92
N SER A 296 18.00 -6.01 14.76
CA SER A 296 18.01 -7.15 13.84
C SER A 296 19.03 -7.03 12.70
N THR A 297 19.75 -5.91 12.59
CA THR A 297 20.84 -5.73 11.61
C THR A 297 22.05 -6.60 11.99
N ASN A 298 22.56 -7.39 11.04
CA ASN A 298 23.66 -8.34 11.24
C ASN A 298 24.79 -8.17 10.22
#